data_AF-A0A820QHH2-F1
#
_entry.id   AF-A0A820QHH2-F1
#
_cell.length_a   1.000
_cell.length_b   1.000
_cell.length_c   1.000
_cell.angle_alpha   90.00
_cell.angle_beta   90.00
_cell.angle_gamma   90.00
#
_symmetry.space_group_name_H-M   'P 1'
#
loop_
_entity.id
_entity.type
_entity.pdbx_description
1 polymer ?
#
loop_
_entity_poly.entity_id
_entity_poly.type
_entity_poly.pdbx_seq_one_letter_code
_entity_poly.pdbx_strand_id
1 'polypeptide(L)'
;DKAGPQVQAEYNTLMSNAHQTITTSNGSLPCKRILFLPWQSSPATLKPSLSEFISTAITHAVKNQYKTIAFPSVGCGKLGFDPSIIAKYMIDETKRQLETINSKLDVSFILLPNQQNVYDEFVKYLNSNKTSPSNRTNNQMKISYA
;
A
#
# COMPACT_ATOMS: atom_id res chain seq x y z
N ASP A 1 -1.99 14.75 12.36
CA ASP A 1 -1.82 14.19 13.72
C ASP A 1 -0.47 13.54 13.97
N LYS A 2 -0.19 12.28 13.60
CA LYS A 2 1.10 11.64 13.97
C LYS A 2 2.35 12.17 13.23
N ALA A 3 2.22 12.60 11.98
CA ALA A 3 3.36 13.09 11.20
C ALA A 3 3.79 14.52 11.59
N GLY A 4 2.92 15.27 12.28
CA GLY A 4 3.09 16.69 12.55
C GLY A 4 2.63 17.60 11.40
N PRO A 5 2.48 18.91 11.66
CA PRO A 5 1.92 19.88 10.71
C PRO A 5 2.81 20.15 9.49
N GLN A 6 4.12 19.88 9.58
CA GLN A 6 5.08 20.08 8.50
C GLN A 6 4.75 19.28 7.24
N VAL A 7 4.22 18.06 7.40
CA VAL A 7 3.83 17.23 6.26
C VAL A 7 2.64 17.83 5.52
N GLN A 8 1.68 18.41 6.25
CA GLN A 8 0.53 19.08 5.64
C GLN A 8 0.96 20.35 4.90
N ALA A 9 1.88 21.13 5.46
CA ALA A 9 2.42 22.32 4.81
C ALA A 9 3.19 21.98 3.53
N GLU A 10 4.03 20.94 3.57
CA GLU A 10 4.77 20.44 2.40
C GLU A 10 3.81 19.93 1.33
N TYR A 11 2.81 19.12 1.71
CA TYR A 11 1.77 18.64 0.79
C TYR A 11 1.06 19.80 0.09
N ASN A 12 0.59 20.79 0.83
CA ASN A 12 -0.13 21.94 0.28
C ASN A 12 0.75 22.77 -0.68
N THR A 13 2.06 22.81 -0.43
CA THR A 13 3.01 23.53 -1.30
C THR A 13 3.28 22.76 -2.60
N LEU A 14 3.34 21.43 -2.53
CA LEU A 14 3.62 20.57 -3.68
C LEU A 14 2.37 20.28 -4.53
N MET A 15 1.18 20.42 -3.95
CA MET A 15 -0.08 20.15 -4.61
C MET A 15 -0.37 21.20 -5.69
N SER A 16 -0.15 20.83 -6.96
CA SER A 16 -0.50 21.67 -8.11
C SER A 16 -1.83 21.30 -8.75
N ASN A 17 -2.22 20.02 -8.70
CA ASN A 17 -3.48 19.50 -9.26
C ASN A 17 -3.93 18.23 -8.55
N ALA A 18 -5.24 17.96 -8.50
CA ALA A 18 -5.86 16.86 -7.75
C ALA A 18 -5.45 15.43 -8.19
N HIS A 19 -4.81 15.27 -9.35
CA HIS A 19 -4.43 13.98 -9.93
C HIS A 19 -2.92 13.69 -9.78
N GLN A 20 -2.19 14.53 -9.05
CA GLN A 20 -0.75 14.38 -8.88
C GLN A 20 -0.40 13.42 -7.74
N THR A 21 0.57 12.54 -7.99
CA THR A 21 1.30 11.81 -6.93
C THR A 21 2.27 12.76 -6.23
N ILE A 22 2.16 12.88 -4.91
CA ILE A 22 2.97 13.79 -4.10
C ILE A 22 3.83 12.98 -3.14
N THR A 23 5.13 13.28 -3.13
CA THR A 23 6.07 12.69 -2.16
C THR A 23 6.52 13.79 -1.20
N THR A 24 6.35 13.54 0.09
CA THR A 24 6.75 14.47 1.17
C THR A 24 7.79 13.83 2.09
N SER A 25 8.41 14.64 2.94
CA SER A 25 9.15 14.18 4.11
C SER A 25 8.27 13.38 5.08
N ASN A 26 8.90 12.64 5.99
CA ASN A 26 8.21 11.75 6.94
C ASN A 26 7.63 12.49 8.16
N GLY A 27 8.02 13.74 8.38
CA GLY A 27 7.76 14.44 9.63
C GLY A 27 8.22 13.60 10.83
N SER A 28 7.30 13.28 11.73
CA SER A 28 7.56 12.44 12.91
C SER A 28 7.29 10.94 12.71
N LEU A 29 6.92 10.50 11.49
CA LEU A 29 6.65 9.09 11.22
C LEU A 29 7.97 8.30 11.06
N PRO A 30 7.99 7.02 11.46
CA PRO A 30 9.17 6.14 11.34
C PRO A 30 9.33 5.61 9.91
N CYS A 31 9.36 6.50 8.91
CA CYS A 31 9.60 6.17 7.51
C CYS A 31 10.55 7.20 6.87
N LYS A 32 10.98 6.97 5.62
CA LYS A 32 11.84 7.94 4.91
C LYS A 32 11.06 9.04 4.20
N ARG A 33 9.88 8.69 3.68
CA ARG A 33 9.00 9.55 2.87
C ARG A 33 7.56 9.09 3.03
N ILE A 34 6.62 9.99 2.75
CA ILE A 34 5.20 9.68 2.64
C ILE A 34 4.77 9.93 1.20
N LEU A 35 4.13 8.92 0.60
CA LEU A 35 3.62 8.98 -0.76
C LEU A 35 2.09 9.16 -0.72
N PHE A 36 1.63 10.29 -1.22
CA PHE A 36 0.21 10.58 -1.42
C PHE A 36 -0.15 10.27 -2.86
N LEU A 37 -1.07 9.32 -3.03
CA LEU A 37 -1.58 8.91 -4.33
C LEU A 37 -3.04 9.35 -4.47
N PRO A 38 -3.43 9.96 -5.60
CA PRO A 38 -4.85 10.16 -5.88
C PRO A 38 -5.51 8.79 -5.99
N TRP A 39 -6.63 8.60 -5.30
CA TRP A 39 -7.37 7.36 -5.37
C TRP A 39 -8.87 7.65 -5.32
N GLN A 40 -9.56 7.22 -6.36
CA GLN A 40 -11.01 7.28 -6.48
C GLN A 40 -11.50 5.92 -6.97
N SER A 41 -12.50 5.40 -6.28
CA SER A 41 -12.99 4.05 -6.54
C SER A 41 -14.49 3.95 -6.29
N SER A 42 -15.15 3.18 -7.14
CA SER A 42 -16.50 2.68 -6.98
C SER A 42 -16.46 1.14 -6.92
N PRO A 43 -17.55 0.45 -6.56
CA PRO A 43 -17.57 -1.01 -6.64
C PRO A 43 -17.18 -1.57 -8.02
N ALA A 44 -17.55 -0.88 -9.11
CA ALA A 44 -17.22 -1.28 -10.48
C ALA A 44 -15.75 -1.05 -10.86
N THR A 45 -15.10 -0.05 -10.26
CA THR A 45 -13.71 0.34 -10.59
C THR A 45 -12.70 -0.09 -9.52
N LEU A 46 -13.15 -0.81 -8.48
CA LEU A 46 -12.31 -1.15 -7.32
C LEU A 46 -11.03 -1.87 -7.69
N LYS A 47 -11.14 -2.92 -8.51
CA LYS A 47 -9.99 -3.71 -8.95
C LYS A 47 -8.96 -2.87 -9.73
N PRO A 48 -9.32 -2.17 -10.83
CA PRO A 48 -8.35 -1.37 -11.56
C PRO A 48 -7.79 -0.21 -10.72
N SER A 49 -8.61 0.47 -9.90
CA SER A 49 -8.13 1.57 -9.05
C SER A 49 -7.12 1.09 -7.98
N LEU A 50 -7.34 -0.07 -7.36
CA LEU A 50 -6.35 -0.66 -6.44
C LEU A 50 -5.09 -1.11 -7.17
N SER A 51 -5.24 -1.67 -8.37
CA SER A 51 -4.10 -2.11 -9.18
C SER A 51 -3.18 -0.93 -9.53
N GLU A 52 -3.76 0.17 -9.99
CA GLU A 52 -3.02 1.40 -10.29
C GLU A 52 -2.34 1.98 -9.04
N PHE A 53 -3.05 2.02 -7.91
CA PHE A 53 -2.50 2.50 -6.64
C PHE A 53 -1.26 1.70 -6.21
N ILE A 54 -1.34 0.36 -6.18
CA ILE A 54 -0.24 -0.51 -5.79
C ILE A 54 0.92 -0.43 -6.79
N SER A 55 0.62 -0.47 -8.09
CA SER A 55 1.62 -0.40 -9.16
C SER A 55 2.42 0.91 -9.09
N THR A 56 1.73 2.04 -8.91
CA THR A 56 2.37 3.37 -8.82
C THR A 56 3.28 3.44 -7.60
N ALA A 57 2.83 2.94 -6.46
CA ALA A 57 3.60 2.95 -5.22
C ALA A 57 4.86 2.07 -5.29
N ILE A 58 4.73 0.84 -5.81
CA ILE A 58 5.87 -0.09 -5.96
C ILE A 58 6.87 0.46 -6.99
N THR A 59 6.38 0.96 -8.12
CA THR A 59 7.24 1.57 -9.15
C THR A 59 8.01 2.75 -8.59
N HIS A 60 7.35 3.62 -7.82
CA HIS A 60 8.02 4.72 -7.12
C HIS A 60 9.07 4.20 -6.13
N ALA A 61 8.75 3.14 -5.37
CA ALA A 61 9.69 2.58 -4.40
C ALA A 61 10.96 2.01 -5.05
N VAL A 62 10.80 1.26 -6.13
CA VAL A 62 11.91 0.66 -6.89
C VAL A 62 12.76 1.74 -7.55
N LYS A 63 12.13 2.72 -8.22
CA LYS A 63 12.83 3.85 -8.87
C LYS A 63 13.69 4.64 -7.89
N ASN A 64 13.22 4.81 -6.66
CA ASN A 64 13.93 5.51 -5.59
C ASN A 64 14.77 4.56 -4.69
N GLN A 65 14.94 3.30 -5.10
CA GLN A 65 15.78 2.30 -4.42
C GLN A 65 15.40 2.05 -2.94
N TYR A 66 14.14 2.25 -2.57
CA TYR A 66 13.65 1.87 -1.25
C TYR A 66 13.62 0.34 -1.11
N LYS A 67 13.88 -0.14 0.10
CA LYS A 67 13.87 -1.58 0.44
C LYS A 67 12.60 -2.02 1.14
N THR A 68 11.80 -1.07 1.60
CA THR A 68 10.56 -1.32 2.34
C THR A 68 9.48 -0.34 1.89
N ILE A 69 8.24 -0.82 1.78
CA ILE A 69 7.05 0.01 1.59
C ILE A 69 5.92 -0.47 2.51
N ALA A 70 5.11 0.47 2.98
CA ALA A 70 3.97 0.20 3.85
C ALA A 70 2.69 0.70 3.20
N PHE A 71 1.70 -0.17 3.06
CA PHE A 71 0.37 0.16 2.55
C PHE A 71 -0.64 0.17 3.71
N PRO A 72 -1.50 1.17 3.84
CA PRO A 72 -2.63 1.09 4.74
C PRO A 72 -3.68 0.10 4.21
N SER A 73 -4.66 -0.27 5.02
CA SER A 73 -5.86 -1.01 4.58
C SER A 73 -6.79 -0.13 3.73
N VAL A 74 -6.35 0.24 2.53
CA VAL A 74 -7.05 1.14 1.60
C VAL A 74 -8.43 0.58 1.26
N GLY A 75 -9.48 1.39 1.38
CA GLY A 75 -10.86 0.98 1.07
C GLY A 75 -11.60 0.27 2.20
N CYS A 76 -10.90 -0.24 3.23
CA CYS A 76 -11.53 -0.81 4.41
C CYS A 76 -12.06 0.30 5.36
N GLY A 77 -13.12 -0.01 6.12
CA GLY A 77 -13.68 0.93 7.10
C GLY A 77 -14.70 1.90 6.50
N LYS A 78 -14.42 3.22 6.57
CA LYS A 78 -15.41 4.29 6.23
C LYS A 78 -15.90 4.26 4.78
N LEU A 79 -15.18 3.59 3.87
CA LEU A 79 -15.54 3.48 2.46
C LEU A 79 -16.44 2.27 2.16
N GLY A 80 -16.65 1.38 3.14
CA GLY A 80 -17.66 0.32 3.07
C GLY A 80 -17.38 -0.81 2.09
N PHE A 81 -16.18 -0.90 1.51
CA PHE A 81 -15.82 -2.05 0.67
C PHE A 81 -15.63 -3.32 1.51
N ASP A 82 -15.96 -4.47 0.93
CA ASP A 82 -15.79 -5.78 1.56
C ASP A 82 -14.30 -6.05 1.84
N PRO A 83 -13.89 -6.26 3.10
CA PRO A 83 -12.50 -6.54 3.47
C PRO A 83 -11.90 -7.74 2.74
N SER A 84 -12.68 -8.77 2.44
CA SER A 84 -12.24 -9.96 1.69
C SER A 84 -11.82 -9.58 0.27
N ILE A 85 -12.63 -8.76 -0.41
CA ILE A 85 -12.35 -8.29 -1.77
C ILE A 85 -11.10 -7.39 -1.78
N ILE A 86 -10.99 -6.47 -0.82
CA ILE A 86 -9.81 -5.59 -0.68
C ILE A 86 -8.55 -6.42 -0.43
N ALA A 87 -8.58 -7.31 0.56
CA ALA A 87 -7.44 -8.15 0.93
C ALA A 87 -6.95 -8.97 -0.27
N LYS A 88 -7.88 -9.63 -0.97
CA LYS A 88 -7.58 -10.38 -2.19
C LYS A 88 -6.86 -9.52 -3.23
N TYR A 89 -7.46 -8.40 -3.62
CA TYR A 89 -6.91 -7.57 -4.70
C TYR A 89 -5.59 -6.91 -4.34
N MET A 90 -5.44 -6.41 -3.11
CA MET A 90 -4.18 -5.82 -2.66
C MET A 90 -3.05 -6.84 -2.64
N ILE A 91 -3.30 -8.05 -2.13
CA ILE A 91 -2.28 -9.11 -2.02
C ILE A 91 -1.92 -9.68 -3.38
N ASP A 92 -2.91 -10.01 -4.22
CA ASP A 92 -2.67 -10.57 -5.55
C ASP A 92 -1.89 -9.59 -6.43
N GLU A 93 -2.27 -8.30 -6.44
CA GLU A 93 -1.56 -7.29 -7.22
C GLU A 93 -0.14 -7.06 -6.67
N THR A 94 0.02 -6.96 -5.36
CA THR A 94 1.35 -6.78 -4.75
C THR A 94 2.27 -7.93 -5.15
N LYS A 95 1.78 -9.17 -5.11
CA LYS A 95 2.54 -10.35 -5.58
C LYS A 95 2.97 -10.22 -7.02
N ARG A 96 2.02 -9.93 -7.91
CA ARG A 96 2.28 -9.76 -9.34
C ARG A 96 3.35 -8.71 -9.61
N GLN A 97 3.33 -7.60 -8.87
CA GLN A 97 4.34 -6.54 -8.99
C GLN A 97 5.70 -6.95 -8.40
N LEU A 98 5.70 -7.66 -7.27
CA LEU A 98 6.94 -8.15 -6.66
C LEU A 98 7.65 -9.22 -7.52
N GLU A 99 6.91 -9.96 -8.34
CA GLU A 99 7.44 -10.94 -9.30
C GLU A 99 8.11 -10.28 -10.52
N THR A 100 7.71 -9.06 -10.90
CA THR A 100 8.24 -8.36 -12.08
C THR A 100 9.44 -7.47 -11.77
N ILE A 101 9.64 -7.09 -10.51
CA ILE A 101 10.74 -6.21 -10.12
C ILE A 101 12.06 -7.00 -9.95
N ASN A 102 13.15 -6.43 -10.46
CA ASN A 102 14.50 -6.99 -10.31
C ASN A 102 15.22 -6.50 -9.04
N SER A 103 14.47 -6.14 -8.00
CA SER A 103 15.02 -5.57 -6.76
C SER A 103 14.31 -6.13 -5.54
N LYS A 104 15.05 -6.26 -4.42
CA LYS A 104 14.44 -6.62 -3.14
C LYS A 104 13.58 -5.47 -2.59
N LEU A 105 12.30 -5.74 -2.37
CA LEU A 105 11.34 -4.84 -1.74
C LEU A 105 10.44 -5.62 -0.77
N ASP A 106 10.52 -5.29 0.51
CA ASP A 106 9.65 -5.84 1.54
C ASP A 106 8.41 -4.96 1.72
N VAL A 107 7.23 -5.59 1.72
CA VAL A 107 5.94 -4.91 1.77
C VAL A 107 5.25 -5.19 3.12
N SER A 108 4.74 -4.15 3.75
CA SER A 108 3.95 -4.26 4.98
C SER A 108 2.54 -3.72 4.77
N PHE A 109 1.52 -4.48 5.12
CA PHE A 109 0.14 -4.01 5.21
C PHE A 109 -0.14 -3.54 6.63
N ILE A 110 -0.41 -2.25 6.80
CA ILE A 110 -0.65 -1.60 8.08
C ILE A 110 -2.15 -1.53 8.32
N LEU A 111 -2.63 -2.30 9.29
CA LEU A 111 -4.03 -2.38 9.66
C LEU A 111 -4.29 -1.55 10.93
N LEU A 112 -5.50 -1.00 11.05
CA LEU A 112 -5.89 -0.31 12.28
C LEU A 112 -6.17 -1.33 13.40
N PRO A 113 -5.81 -1.01 14.65
CA PRO A 113 -6.26 -1.81 15.79
C PRO A 113 -7.79 -1.81 15.83
N ASN A 114 -8.39 -2.92 16.29
CA ASN A 114 -9.84 -3.14 16.40
C ASN A 114 -10.60 -3.42 15.09
N GLN A 115 -9.91 -3.80 14.01
CA GLN A 115 -10.53 -4.28 12.77
C GLN A 115 -10.24 -5.76 12.53
N GLN A 116 -10.76 -6.62 13.42
CA GLN A 116 -10.47 -8.07 13.40
C GLN A 116 -10.87 -8.73 12.06
N ASN A 117 -12.04 -8.38 11.52
CA ASN A 117 -12.50 -8.89 10.23
C ASN A 117 -11.55 -8.53 9.07
N VAL A 118 -10.96 -7.33 9.08
CA VAL A 118 -9.95 -6.93 8.09
C VAL A 118 -8.67 -7.74 8.29
N TYR A 119 -8.24 -7.90 9.54
CA TYR A 119 -7.07 -8.71 9.87
C TYR A 119 -7.21 -10.15 9.39
N ASP A 120 -8.34 -10.80 9.69
CA ASP A 120 -8.58 -12.19 9.36
C ASP A 120 -8.53 -12.42 7.84
N GLU A 121 -9.14 -11.53 7.05
CA GLU A 121 -9.10 -11.63 5.59
C GLU A 121 -7.69 -11.40 5.03
N PHE A 122 -6.94 -10.40 5.52
CA PHE A 122 -5.55 -10.19 5.09
C PHE A 122 -4.65 -11.38 5.45
N VAL A 123 -4.80 -11.96 6.65
CA VAL A 123 -4.04 -13.16 7.07
C VAL A 123 -4.38 -14.35 6.19
N LYS A 124 -5.67 -14.60 5.96
CA LYS A 124 -6.17 -15.67 5.11
C LYS A 124 -5.56 -15.58 3.71
N TYR A 125 -5.65 -14.44 3.03
CA TYR A 125 -5.11 -14.27 1.67
C TYR A 125 -3.57 -14.29 1.62
N LEU A 126 -2.86 -13.79 2.64
CA LEU A 126 -1.40 -13.91 2.69
C LEU A 126 -0.95 -15.36 2.83
N ASN A 127 -1.67 -16.17 3.61
CA ASN A 127 -1.35 -17.58 3.84
C ASN A 127 -1.81 -18.52 2.72
N SER A 128 -2.99 -18.30 2.15
CA SER A 128 -3.53 -19.13 1.05
C SER A 128 -2.68 -19.05 -0.21
N ASN A 129 -2.05 -17.91 -0.46
CA ASN A 129 -1.25 -17.68 -1.65
C ASN A 129 0.24 -18.03 -1.46
N LYS A 130 0.61 -18.95 -0.56
CA LYS A 130 2.00 -19.47 -0.40
C LYS A 130 2.38 -20.52 -1.46
N THR A 131 1.54 -20.77 -2.46
CA THR A 131 1.74 -21.80 -3.48
C THR A 131 2.26 -21.22 -4.81
N SER A 132 3.55 -20.85 -4.85
CA SER A 132 4.40 -21.01 -6.04
C SER A 132 5.86 -20.68 -5.72
N PRO A 133 6.82 -21.56 -6.04
CA PRO A 133 8.24 -21.27 -5.90
C PRO A 133 8.76 -20.54 -7.15
N SER A 134 8.38 -19.26 -7.34
CA SER A 134 9.03 -18.38 -8.32
C SER A 134 10.20 -17.65 -7.65
N ASN A 135 11.32 -18.38 -7.53
CA ASN A 135 12.62 -17.87 -7.12
C ASN A 135 13.14 -16.81 -8.10
N ARG A 136 13.16 -15.53 -7.72
CA ARG A 136 14.17 -14.56 -8.19
C ARG A 136 14.63 -13.58 -7.11
N THR A 137 13.77 -13.23 -6.14
CA THR A 137 14.10 -12.33 -5.02
C THR A 137 13.32 -12.72 -3.77
N ASN A 138 13.96 -12.74 -2.59
CA ASN A 138 13.32 -13.01 -1.29
C ASN A 138 12.47 -11.80 -0.82
N ASN A 139 11.50 -11.37 -1.64
CA ASN A 139 10.56 -10.29 -1.30
C ASN A 139 9.56 -10.81 -0.26
N GLN A 140 9.39 -10.08 0.84
CA GLN A 140 8.49 -10.49 1.92
C GLN A 140 7.26 -9.58 1.98
N MET A 141 6.10 -10.18 2.27
CA MET A 141 4.89 -9.46 2.67
C MET A 141 4.56 -9.80 4.11
N LYS A 142 4.21 -8.79 4.91
CA LYS A 142 3.77 -8.97 6.31
C LYS A 142 2.62 -8.04 6.67
N ILE A 143 1.93 -8.36 7.76
CA ILE A 143 0.92 -7.49 8.37
C ILE A 143 1.55 -6.81 9.59
N SER A 144 1.19 -5.56 9.85
CA SER A 144 1.58 -4.80 11.04
C SER A 144 0.45 -3.86 11.45
N TYR A 145 0.55 -3.27 12.64
CA TYR A 145 -0.45 -2.33 13.16
C TYR A 145 0.06 -0.88 13.15
N ALA A 146 -0.88 0.09 13.06
CA ALA A 146 -0.63 1.53 13.04
C ALA A 146 -0.41 2.18 14.42
#